data_AF-A0A929SKY0-F1
#
_entry.id   AF-A0A929SKY0-F1
#
_cell.length_a   1.000
_cell.length_b   1.000
_cell.length_c   1.000
_cell.angle_alpha   90.00
_cell.angle_beta   90.00
_cell.angle_gamma   90.00
#
_symmetry.space_group_name_H-M   'P 1'
#
loop_
_entity.id
_entity.type
_entity.pdbx_description
1 polymer ?
#
loop_
_entity_poly.entity_id
_entity_poly.type
_entity_poly.pdbx_seq_one_letter_code
_entity_poly.pdbx_strand_id
1 'polypeptide(L)'
;MEKKEISLKIKGGKSAKIDFLYQFDDSLPVASFKLIFKASGAVSEKIAGLARICAGILGEGSKTLGVSEFHRKLDIRAVEISAASNFETFGIQLNCLKEHFDFGLDMLRELLREPNLTPSVL
;
A
#
# COMPACT_ATOMS: atom_id res chain seq x y z
N MET A 1 -8.14 -19.89 6.79
CA MET A 1 -8.37 -18.63 6.06
C MET A 1 -9.79 -18.17 6.35
N GLU A 2 -9.93 -17.06 7.06
CA GLU A 2 -11.20 -16.45 7.43
C GLU A 2 -11.52 -15.32 6.45
N LYS A 3 -12.75 -15.31 5.91
CA LYS A 3 -13.27 -14.19 5.13
C LYS A 3 -14.26 -13.41 5.97
N LYS A 4 -14.05 -12.11 6.09
CA LYS A 4 -14.93 -11.16 6.78
C LYS A 4 -15.23 -9.98 5.86
N GLU A 5 -16.32 -9.26 6.12
CA GLU A 5 -16.64 -8.01 5.44
C GLU A 5 -16.49 -6.87 6.45
N ILE A 6 -15.75 -5.82 6.08
CA ILE A 6 -15.58 -4.62 6.89
C ILE A 6 -16.37 -3.49 6.23
N SER A 7 -17.23 -2.83 7.02
CA SER A 7 -17.95 -1.63 6.58
C SER A 7 -17.22 -0.37 7.05
N LEU A 8 -16.71 0.41 6.10
CA LEU A 8 -16.03 1.68 6.36
C LEU A 8 -16.96 2.87 6.07
N LYS A 9 -17.10 3.76 7.05
CA LYS A 9 -17.77 5.06 6.85
C LYS A 9 -16.79 6.02 6.20
N ILE A 10 -17.12 6.50 5.00
CA ILE A 10 -16.33 7.50 4.27
C ILE A 10 -16.91 8.89 4.46
N LYS A 11 -16.06 9.92 4.35
CA LYS A 11 -16.49 11.33 4.42
C LYS A 11 -17.60 11.58 3.40
N GLY A 12 -18.71 12.16 3.85
CA GLY A 12 -19.91 12.40 3.04
C GLY A 12 -21.07 11.41 3.25
N GLY A 13 -21.02 10.57 4.30
CA GLY A 13 -22.16 9.71 4.69
C GLY A 13 -22.32 8.43 3.87
N LYS A 14 -21.44 8.19 2.89
CA LYS A 14 -21.39 6.95 2.13
C LYS A 14 -20.69 5.85 2.96
N SER A 15 -21.04 4.60 2.72
CA SER A 15 -20.38 3.42 3.29
C SER A 15 -19.70 2.62 2.19
N ALA A 16 -18.42 2.29 2.37
CA ALA A 16 -17.70 1.36 1.51
C ALA A 16 -17.65 -0.02 2.19
N LYS A 17 -18.02 -1.07 1.44
CA LYS A 17 -17.83 -2.45 1.86
C LYS A 17 -16.49 -2.95 1.35
N ILE A 18 -15.66 -3.46 2.25
CA ILE A 18 -14.34 -3.99 1.92
C ILE A 18 -14.29 -5.46 2.34
N ASP A 19 -14.03 -6.33 1.37
CA ASP A 19 -13.70 -7.73 1.63
C ASP A 19 -12.38 -7.80 2.41
N PHE A 20 -12.39 -8.47 3.56
CA PHE A 20 -11.20 -8.70 4.38
C PHE A 20 -10.93 -10.21 4.46
N LEU A 21 -9.72 -10.58 4.06
CA LEU A 21 -9.25 -11.95 4.11
C LEU A 21 -8.12 -12.04 5.12
N TYR A 22 -8.25 -12.96 6.07
CA TYR A 22 -7.23 -13.18 7.09
C TYR A 22 -6.83 -14.65 7.14
N GLN A 23 -5.53 -14.88 7.23
CA GLN A 23 -4.98 -16.20 7.47
C GLN A 23 -3.93 -16.08 8.55
N PHE A 24 -4.12 -16.84 9.63
CA PHE A 24 -3.12 -17.00 10.66
C PHE A 24 -2.26 -18.22 10.36
N ASP A 25 -0.96 -18.06 10.54
CA ASP A 25 0.08 -19.09 10.46
C ASP A 25 1.22 -18.62 11.38
N ASP A 26 1.69 -19.48 12.28
CA ASP A 26 2.75 -19.20 13.25
C ASP A 26 4.07 -19.93 12.95
N SER A 27 4.17 -20.60 11.80
CA SER A 27 5.39 -21.28 11.37
C SER A 27 6.57 -20.33 11.11
N LEU A 28 6.28 -19.07 10.74
CA LEU A 28 7.28 -18.03 10.50
C LEU A 28 6.86 -16.71 11.17
N PRO A 29 7.81 -15.94 11.72
CA PRO A 29 7.53 -14.67 12.40
C PRO A 29 7.34 -13.52 11.39
N VAL A 30 6.53 -13.71 10.36
CA VAL A 30 6.29 -12.75 9.27
C VAL A 30 4.84 -12.28 9.23
N ALA A 31 4.63 -11.09 8.68
CA ALA A 31 3.31 -10.55 8.36
C ALA A 31 3.30 -10.07 6.91
N SER A 32 2.23 -10.39 6.18
CA SER A 32 1.98 -9.90 4.83
C SER A 32 0.60 -9.28 4.76
N PHE A 33 0.54 -8.04 4.28
CA PHE A 33 -0.66 -7.28 4.09
C PHE A 33 -0.77 -6.84 2.63
N LYS A 34 -1.96 -6.98 2.04
CA LYS A 34 -2.22 -6.56 0.67
C LYS A 34 -3.53 -5.77 0.59
N LEU A 35 -3.45 -4.60 -0.02
CA LEU A 35 -4.60 -3.81 -0.42
C LEU A 35 -4.77 -3.92 -1.93
N ILE A 36 -5.93 -4.40 -2.38
CA ILE A 36 -6.20 -4.65 -3.80
C ILE A 36 -7.42 -3.85 -4.24
N PHE A 37 -7.20 -2.96 -5.20
CA PHE A 37 -8.25 -2.24 -5.90
C PHE A 37 -8.65 -3.04 -7.14
N LYS A 38 -9.88 -3.58 -7.13
CA LYS A 38 -10.50 -4.32 -8.25
C LYS A 38 -11.03 -3.35 -9.31
N ALA A 39 -11.19 -3.81 -10.55
CA ALA A 39 -11.63 -2.98 -11.69
C ALA A 39 -10.80 -1.70 -11.80
N SER A 40 -9.48 -1.85 -11.64
CA SER A 40 -8.48 -0.79 -11.64
C SER A 40 -7.31 -1.22 -12.52
N GLY A 41 -6.16 -0.57 -12.40
CA GLY A 41 -5.01 -0.84 -13.27
C GLY A 41 -5.27 -0.40 -14.71
N ALA A 42 -4.55 -1.00 -15.66
CA ALA A 42 -4.49 -0.53 -17.05
C ALA A 42 -5.86 -0.49 -17.76
N VAL A 43 -6.79 -1.40 -17.40
CA VAL A 43 -8.11 -1.50 -18.03
C VAL A 43 -9.02 -0.29 -17.75
N SER A 44 -8.78 0.41 -16.64
CA SER A 44 -9.62 1.54 -16.19
C SER A 44 -8.93 2.90 -16.33
N GLU A 45 -7.77 2.95 -16.98
CA GLU A 45 -7.01 4.18 -17.18
C GLU A 45 -7.69 5.11 -18.19
N LYS A 46 -7.83 6.39 -17.84
CA LYS A 46 -8.20 7.45 -18.80
C LYS A 46 -7.00 7.97 -19.58
N ILE A 47 -5.82 7.91 -18.97
CA ILE A 47 -4.53 8.30 -19.52
C ILE A 47 -3.65 7.06 -19.44
N ALA A 48 -3.21 6.55 -20.58
CA ALA A 48 -2.42 5.32 -20.63
C ALA A 48 -1.15 5.43 -19.77
N GLY A 49 -0.92 4.43 -18.93
CA GLY A 49 0.25 4.35 -18.04
C GLY A 49 0.11 5.11 -16.73
N LEU A 50 -1.01 5.81 -16.49
CA LEU A 50 -1.23 6.57 -15.26
C LEU A 50 -1.14 5.70 -14.00
N ALA A 51 -1.78 4.54 -13.97
CA ALA A 51 -1.73 3.62 -12.85
C ALA A 51 -0.32 3.07 -12.63
N ARG A 52 0.44 2.79 -13.71
CA ARG A 52 1.85 2.40 -13.58
C ARG A 52 2.71 3.52 -12.98
N ILE A 53 2.49 4.76 -13.41
CA ILE A 53 3.17 5.93 -12.86
C ILE A 53 2.79 6.14 -11.39
N CYS A 54 1.50 6.02 -11.03
CA CYS A 54 1.06 6.09 -9.64
C CYS A 54 1.73 5.03 -8.76
N ALA A 55 1.90 3.80 -9.26
CA ALA A 55 2.64 2.76 -8.56
C ALA A 55 4.12 3.13 -8.36
N GLY A 56 4.76 3.69 -9.40
CA GLY A 56 6.14 4.19 -9.33
C GLY A 56 6.31 5.29 -8.28
N ILE A 57 5.43 6.29 -8.27
CA ILE A 57 5.45 7.38 -7.29
C ILE A 57 5.34 6.88 -5.85
N LEU A 58 4.54 5.84 -5.59
CA LEU A 58 4.46 5.24 -4.25
C LEU A 58 5.78 4.56 -3.84
N GLY A 59 6.66 4.23 -4.78
CA GLY A 59 8.01 3.77 -4.52
C GLY A 59 8.99 4.89 -4.12
N GLU A 60 8.63 6.16 -4.28
CA GLU A 60 9.50 7.32 -4.08
C GLU A 60 9.42 7.91 -2.65
N GLY A 61 8.85 7.13 -1.73
CA GLY A 61 8.69 7.49 -0.33
C GLY A 61 7.65 8.57 -0.07
N SER A 62 7.59 9.02 1.19
CA SER A 62 6.70 10.10 1.61
C SER A 62 7.31 11.47 1.31
N LYS A 63 6.46 12.49 1.22
CA LYS A 63 6.91 13.88 1.04
C LYS A 63 7.79 14.36 2.20
N THR A 64 7.46 13.97 3.43
CA THR A 64 8.17 14.43 4.64
C THR A 64 9.56 13.82 4.75
N LEU A 65 9.70 12.52 4.44
CA LEU A 65 10.98 11.81 4.58
C LEU A 65 11.79 11.81 3.28
N GLY A 66 11.15 11.99 2.14
CA GLY A 66 11.77 11.76 0.84
C GLY A 66 12.15 10.29 0.62
N VAL A 67 12.77 10.00 -0.51
CA VAL A 67 13.08 8.62 -0.94
C VAL A 67 14.03 7.94 0.06
N SER A 68 15.19 8.54 0.31
CA SER A 68 16.29 7.89 1.04
C SER A 68 15.95 7.61 2.51
N GLU A 69 15.42 8.58 3.26
CA GLU A 69 15.11 8.38 4.67
C GLU A 69 13.88 7.49 4.88
N PHE A 70 12.92 7.52 3.95
CA PHE A 70 11.77 6.61 3.99
C PHE A 70 12.24 5.17 3.89
N HIS A 71 13.00 4.83 2.84
CA HIS A 71 13.52 3.46 2.63
C HIS A 71 14.50 3.04 3.72
N ARG A 72 15.39 3.94 4.18
CA ARG A 72 16.28 3.65 5.32
C ARG A 72 15.52 3.22 6.58
N LYS A 73 14.40 3.86 6.88
CA LYS A 73 13.56 3.50 8.04
C LYS A 73 12.87 2.15 7.89
N LEU A 74 12.48 1.78 6.67
CA LEU A 74 11.90 0.48 6.35
C LEU A 74 12.96 -0.63 6.46
N ASP A 75 14.12 -0.43 5.82
CA ASP A 75 15.21 -1.41 5.75
C ASP A 75 15.76 -1.80 7.12
N ILE A 76 15.96 -0.83 8.01
CA ILE A 76 16.46 -1.09 9.39
C ILE A 76 15.53 -2.02 10.18
N ARG A 77 14.25 -2.11 9.78
CA ARG A 77 13.23 -2.97 10.42
C ARG A 77 12.79 -4.13 9.53
N ALA A 78 13.51 -4.43 8.45
CA ALA A 78 13.14 -5.47 7.49
C ALA A 78 11.66 -5.35 7.05
N VAL A 79 11.24 -4.11 6.76
CA VAL A 79 9.91 -3.79 6.23
C VAL A 79 10.04 -3.50 4.74
N GLU A 80 9.11 -4.01 3.95
CA GLU A 80 9.01 -3.74 2.53
C GLU A 80 7.61 -3.19 2.24
N ILE A 81 7.53 -2.06 1.54
CA ILE A 81 6.28 -1.52 0.99
C ILE A 81 6.45 -1.40 -0.52
N SER A 82 5.52 -1.96 -1.28
CA SER A 82 5.54 -1.89 -2.74
C SER A 82 4.14 -1.66 -3.32
N ALA A 83 4.09 -1.02 -4.48
CA ALA A 83 2.86 -0.83 -5.24
C ALA A 83 3.05 -1.31 -6.68
N ALA A 84 2.00 -1.86 -7.27
CA ALA A 84 2.03 -2.33 -8.65
C ALA A 84 0.67 -2.16 -9.33
N SER A 85 0.72 -1.88 -10.63
CA SER A 85 -0.46 -1.86 -11.50
C SER A 85 -0.42 -3.06 -12.44
N ASN A 86 -1.48 -3.86 -12.44
CA ASN A 86 -1.73 -4.94 -13.38
C ASN A 86 -2.81 -4.52 -14.40
N PHE A 87 -3.32 -5.46 -15.19
CA PHE A 87 -4.37 -5.17 -16.18
C PHE A 87 -5.70 -4.76 -15.51
N GLU A 88 -6.18 -5.53 -14.52
CA GLU A 88 -7.50 -5.28 -13.89
C GLU A 88 -7.42 -4.89 -12.40
N THR A 89 -6.21 -4.80 -11.86
CA THR A 89 -5.98 -4.53 -10.43
C THR A 89 -4.85 -3.54 -10.21
N PHE A 90 -5.00 -2.70 -9.18
CA PHE A 90 -3.90 -1.97 -8.55
C PHE A 90 -3.67 -2.54 -7.15
N GLY A 91 -2.44 -2.87 -6.81
CA GLY A 91 -2.09 -3.54 -5.56
C GLY A 91 -1.05 -2.77 -4.77
N ILE A 92 -1.20 -2.73 -3.46
CA ILE A 92 -0.19 -2.25 -2.51
C ILE A 92 0.09 -3.38 -1.53
N GLN A 93 1.35 -3.66 -1.28
CA GLN A 93 1.81 -4.74 -0.41
C GLN A 93 2.71 -4.19 0.69
N LEU A 94 2.57 -4.76 1.88
CA LEU A 94 3.43 -4.55 3.04
C LEU A 94 3.87 -5.93 3.52
N ASN A 95 5.18 -6.19 3.53
CA ASN A 95 5.76 -7.41 4.08
C ASN A 95 6.77 -7.03 5.17
N CYS A 96 6.74 -7.73 6.30
CA CYS A 96 7.69 -7.47 7.38
C CYS A 96 7.77 -8.63 8.37
N LEU A 97 8.67 -8.52 9.34
CA LEU A 97 8.60 -9.32 10.56
C LEU A 97 7.36 -8.92 11.38
N LYS A 98 6.73 -9.90 12.05
CA LYS A 98 5.48 -9.73 12.80
C LYS A 98 5.56 -8.60 13.83
N GLU A 99 6.70 -8.46 14.51
CA GLU A 99 6.96 -7.43 15.53
C GLU A 99 7.05 -6.00 14.98
N HIS A 100 7.20 -5.84 13.65
CA HIS A 100 7.29 -4.55 12.98
C HIS A 100 6.03 -4.21 12.18
N PHE A 101 4.98 -5.02 12.27
CA PHE A 101 3.76 -4.83 11.48
C PHE A 101 3.08 -3.49 11.73
N ASP A 102 2.95 -3.07 13.00
CA ASP A 102 2.35 -1.78 13.36
C ASP A 102 3.16 -0.60 12.78
N PHE A 103 4.49 -0.67 12.89
CA PHE A 103 5.38 0.33 12.27
C PHE A 103 5.22 0.36 10.75
N GLY A 104 5.17 -0.80 10.10
CA GLY A 104 4.96 -0.89 8.65
C GLY A 104 3.62 -0.30 8.21
N LEU A 105 2.57 -0.49 9.00
CA LEU A 105 1.25 0.09 8.75
C LEU A 105 1.26 1.62 8.90
N ASP A 106 1.98 2.15 9.90
CA ASP A 106 2.15 3.60 10.07
C ASP A 106 2.93 4.23 8.90
N MET A 107 4.00 3.57 8.44
CA MET A 107 4.76 4.02 7.26
C MET A 107 3.92 3.99 5.99
N LEU A 108 3.11 2.94 5.79
CA LEU A 108 2.16 2.86 4.68
C LEU A 108 1.12 3.98 4.75
N ARG A 109 0.61 4.28 5.95
CA ARG A 109 -0.35 5.36 6.17
C ARG A 109 0.26 6.74 5.85
N GLU A 110 1.51 6.97 6.23
CA GLU A 110 2.25 8.20 5.88
C GLU A 110 2.37 8.33 4.36
N LEU A 111 2.86 7.27 3.69
CA LEU A 111 3.03 7.22 2.25
C LEU A 111 1.73 7.52 1.48
N LEU A 112 0.60 6.92 1.90
CA LEU A 112 -0.70 7.14 1.26
C LEU A 112 -1.28 8.53 1.50
N ARG A 113 -0.92 9.16 2.63
CA ARG A 113 -1.41 10.49 2.99
C ARG A 113 -0.65 11.61 2.29
N GLU A 114 0.65 11.40 2.09
CA GLU A 114 1.55 12.38 1.49
C GLU A 114 2.64 11.71 0.64
N PRO A 115 2.28 11.14 -0.52
CA PRO A 115 3.28 10.58 -1.42
C PRO A 115 4.23 11.68 -1.90
N ASN A 116 5.48 11.31 -2.18
CA ASN A 116 6.47 12.24 -2.68
C ASN A 116 6.21 12.62 -4.15
N LEU A 117 5.59 13.78 -4.34
CA LEU A 117 5.27 14.37 -5.65
C LEU A 117 6.16 15.59 -5.95
N THR A 118 7.38 15.62 -5.41
CA THR A 118 8.30 16.74 -5.65
C THR A 118 8.80 16.75 -7.10
N PRO A 119 9.10 17.93 -7.68
CA PRO A 119 9.57 18.03 -9.07
C PRO A 119 10.89 17.30 -9.36
N SER A 120 11.68 16.99 -8.33
CA SER A 120 12.91 16.20 -8.48
C SER A 120 12.65 14.70 -8.67
N VAL A 121 11.42 14.26 -8.45
CA VAL A 121 10.97 12.86 -8.50
C VAL A 121 10.04 12.59 -9.69
N LEU A 122 9.25 13.60 -10.10
CA LEU A 122 8.36 13.57 -11.26
C LEU A 122 9.11 13.85 -12.58
#